data_AF-A0A5A7NLW1-F1
#
_entry.id   AF-A0A5A7NLW1-F1
#
_cell.length_a   1.000
_cell.length_b   1.000
_cell.length_c   1.000
_cell.angle_alpha   90.00
_cell.angle_beta   90.00
_cell.angle_gamma   90.00
#
_symmetry.space_group_name_H-M   'P 1'
#
loop_
_entity.id
_entity.type
_entity.pdbx_description
1 polymer ?
#
loop_
_entity_poly.entity_id
_entity_poly.type
_entity_poly.pdbx_seq_one_letter_code
_entity_poly.pdbx_strand_id
1 'polypeptide(L)'
;MIMIDFRPILNICGLLMVIMAVAMIFPALADIASNNPDFNVFITTAALTAFIGGALYLATRTDVPTELSRRQAFALTTGAWLSVSLVGALPFVFYGGSMSWADAIFESVSGITTTGATVISGLEAQPPGILLWRHVLQWIGGVGVILMAIIMLPFLGVGGCSFLKQKIPNDRAASFRAPDSSWFISVPFIRP
;
A
#
# COMPACT_ATOMS: atom_id res chain seq x y z
N MET A 1 26.53 7.68 -19.70
CA MET A 1 26.00 7.19 -18.41
C MET A 1 24.59 7.75 -18.26
N ILE A 2 23.54 6.93 -18.42
CA ILE A 2 22.16 7.41 -18.28
C ILE A 2 21.92 7.72 -16.81
N MET A 3 21.91 9.01 -16.46
CA MET A 3 21.59 9.46 -15.10
C MET A 3 20.09 9.27 -14.89
N ILE A 4 19.73 8.45 -13.89
CA ILE A 4 18.34 8.26 -13.51
C ILE A 4 17.87 9.55 -12.84
N ASP A 5 16.79 10.14 -13.34
CA ASP A 5 16.15 11.26 -12.67
C ASP A 5 15.35 10.75 -11.46
N PHE A 6 15.77 11.13 -10.26
CA PHE A 6 15.11 10.71 -9.01
C PHE A 6 13.94 11.60 -8.61
N ARG A 7 13.75 12.76 -9.25
CA ARG A 7 12.70 13.72 -8.89
C ARG A 7 11.30 13.10 -8.88
N PRO A 8 10.87 12.30 -9.88
CA PRO A 8 9.55 11.67 -9.86
C PRO A 8 9.35 10.70 -8.71
N ILE A 9 10.41 9.97 -8.33
CA ILE A 9 10.39 9.00 -7.22
C ILE A 9 10.20 9.73 -5.90
N LEU A 10 11.06 10.74 -5.66
CA LEU A 10 11.03 11.54 -4.44
C LEU A 10 9.74 12.34 -4.30
N ASN A 11 9.16 12.81 -5.41
CA ASN A 11 7.89 13.53 -5.41
C ASN A 11 6.75 12.65 -4.88
N ILE A 12 6.64 11.43 -5.37
CA ILE A 12 5.61 10.48 -4.93
C ILE A 12 5.86 10.04 -3.48
N CYS A 13 7.11 9.75 -3.11
CA CYS A 13 7.44 9.44 -1.70
C CYS A 13 7.06 10.61 -0.76
N GLY A 14 7.36 11.86 -1.14
CA GLY A 14 6.97 13.05 -0.38
C GLY A 14 5.45 13.15 -0.20
N LEU A 15 4.68 12.87 -1.26
CA LEU A 15 3.22 12.83 -1.19
C LEU A 15 2.72 11.73 -0.24
N LEU A 16 3.31 10.52 -0.30
CA LEU A 16 2.98 9.43 0.62
C LEU A 16 3.27 9.80 2.07
N MET A 17 4.38 10.49 2.35
CA MET A 17 4.69 11.00 3.69
C MET A 17 3.63 12.00 4.17
N VAL A 18 3.14 12.90 3.31
CA VAL A 18 2.05 13.82 3.66
C VAL A 18 0.75 13.06 3.98
N ILE A 19 0.42 12.03 3.19
CA ILE A 19 -0.74 11.17 3.47
C ILE A 19 -0.59 10.48 4.84
N MET A 20 0.60 9.97 5.15
CA MET A 20 0.90 9.37 6.46
C MET A 20 0.76 10.39 7.59
N ALA A 21 1.21 11.63 7.40
CA ALA A 21 1.05 12.69 8.39
C ALA A 21 -0.42 13.02 8.67
N VAL A 22 -1.26 13.05 7.64
CA VAL A 22 -2.72 13.20 7.80
C VAL A 22 -3.30 11.99 8.52
N ALA A 23 -2.85 10.78 8.20
CA ALA A 23 -3.32 9.56 8.86
C ALA A 23 -2.98 9.53 10.36
N MET A 24 -1.88 10.15 10.80
CA MET A 24 -1.53 10.28 12.23
C MET A 24 -2.50 11.19 13.01
N ILE A 25 -3.37 11.95 12.35
CA ILE A 25 -4.39 12.76 13.03
C ILE A 25 -5.46 11.85 13.68
N PHE A 26 -5.80 10.71 13.06
CA PHE A 26 -6.79 9.77 13.61
C PHE A 26 -6.40 9.21 15.00
N PRO A 27 -5.19 8.65 15.21
CA PRO A 27 -4.75 8.23 16.54
C PRO A 27 -4.57 9.39 17.51
N ALA A 28 -4.15 10.58 17.06
CA ALA A 28 -4.10 11.77 17.91
C ALA A 28 -5.50 12.11 18.47
N LEU A 29 -6.55 12.05 17.64
CA LEU A 29 -7.92 12.27 18.09
C LEU A 29 -8.40 11.20 19.07
N ALA A 30 -7.99 9.94 18.90
CA ALA A 30 -8.30 8.86 19.83
C ALA A 30 -7.64 9.06 21.21
N ASP A 31 -6.38 9.52 21.24
CA ASP A 31 -5.69 9.85 22.48
C ASP A 31 -6.29 11.09 23.16
N ILE A 32 -6.69 12.12 22.40
CA ILE A 32 -7.43 13.29 22.94
C ILE A 32 -8.75 12.83 23.56
N ALA A 33 -9.52 12.00 22.87
CA ALA A 33 -10.82 11.51 23.35
C ALA A 33 -10.70 10.66 24.63
N SER A 34 -9.55 10.04 24.86
CA SER A 34 -9.26 9.23 26.05
C SER A 34 -8.47 9.97 27.13
N ASN A 35 -8.21 11.28 26.95
CA ASN A 35 -7.35 12.09 27.82
C ASN A 35 -5.92 11.54 27.99
N ASN A 36 -5.38 10.86 26.98
CA ASN A 36 -4.03 10.34 27.00
C ASN A 36 -3.04 11.40 26.46
N PRO A 37 -1.99 11.81 27.21
CA PRO A 37 -1.03 12.83 26.76
C PRO A 37 -0.20 12.45 25.53
N ASP A 38 -0.19 11.17 25.13
CA ASP A 38 0.51 10.67 23.94
C ASP A 38 -0.04 11.25 22.61
N PHE A 39 -1.18 11.94 22.63
CA PHE A 39 -1.65 12.71 21.47
C PHE A 39 -0.58 13.69 20.95
N ASN A 40 0.25 14.24 21.84
CA ASN A 40 1.34 15.14 21.48
C ASN A 40 2.38 14.46 20.60
N VAL A 41 2.64 13.17 20.82
CA VAL A 41 3.57 12.38 20.01
C VAL A 41 3.05 12.31 18.58
N PHE A 42 1.79 11.92 18.39
CA PHE A 42 1.18 11.85 17.06
C PHE A 42 1.15 13.22 16.35
N ILE A 43 0.82 14.30 17.06
CA ILE A 43 0.81 15.65 16.46
C ILE A 43 2.23 16.08 16.05
N THR A 44 3.22 15.88 16.91
CA THR A 44 4.60 16.30 16.62
C THR A 44 5.22 15.48 15.50
N THR A 45 5.01 14.16 15.49
CA THR A 45 5.48 13.30 14.39
C THR A 45 4.72 13.57 13.09
N ALA A 46 3.42 13.89 13.15
CA ALA A 46 2.64 14.31 11.99
C ALA A 46 3.19 15.62 11.41
N ALA A 47 3.42 16.64 12.24
CA ALA A 47 3.95 17.92 11.81
C ALA A 47 5.34 17.78 11.17
N LEU A 48 6.24 17.00 11.80
CA LEU A 48 7.57 16.72 11.26
C LEU A 48 7.49 16.00 9.90
N THR A 49 6.64 14.98 9.82
CA THR A 49 6.44 14.19 8.60
C THR A 49 5.83 15.05 7.49
N ALA A 50 4.82 15.86 7.79
CA ALA A 50 4.21 16.77 6.84
C ALA A 50 5.21 17.83 6.33
N PHE A 51 6.05 18.35 7.21
CA PHE A 51 7.10 19.29 6.83
C PHE A 51 8.12 18.64 5.88
N ILE A 52 8.69 17.49 6.26
CA ILE A 52 9.69 16.80 5.42
C ILE A 52 9.06 16.32 4.09
N GLY A 53 7.91 15.66 4.16
CA GLY A 53 7.20 15.14 3.00
C GLY A 53 6.74 16.26 2.06
N GLY A 54 6.19 17.33 2.62
CA GLY A 54 5.76 18.52 1.88
C GLY A 54 6.93 19.25 1.22
N ALA A 55 8.02 19.46 1.95
CA ALA A 55 9.25 20.04 1.38
C ALA A 55 9.81 19.17 0.25
N LEU A 56 9.85 17.85 0.44
CA LEU A 56 10.31 16.92 -0.59
C LEU A 56 9.42 16.96 -1.83
N TYR A 57 8.10 16.92 -1.65
CA TYR A 57 7.12 17.03 -2.73
C TYR A 57 7.28 18.35 -3.50
N LEU A 58 7.36 19.48 -2.81
CA LEU A 58 7.49 20.80 -3.45
C LEU A 58 8.83 20.96 -4.17
N ALA A 59 9.94 20.50 -3.57
CA ALA A 59 11.27 20.60 -4.14
C ALA A 59 11.48 19.72 -5.39
N THR A 60 10.65 18.68 -5.57
CA THR A 60 10.77 17.71 -6.67
C THR A 60 9.62 17.80 -7.67
N ARG A 61 8.70 18.74 -7.46
CA ARG A 61 7.58 19.01 -8.35
C ARG A 61 8.10 19.38 -9.73
N THR A 62 7.55 18.72 -10.76
CA THR A 62 7.92 18.92 -12.16
C THR A 62 6.65 19.16 -12.97
N ASP A 63 6.65 20.15 -13.86
CA ASP A 63 5.46 20.56 -14.65
C ASP A 63 5.23 19.70 -15.91
N VAL A 64 6.13 18.76 -16.19
CA VAL A 64 6.05 17.86 -17.33
C VAL A 64 5.39 16.54 -16.90
N PRO A 65 4.44 15.97 -17.66
CA PRO A 65 3.93 14.63 -17.41
C PRO A 65 5.09 13.63 -17.45
N THR A 66 5.54 13.17 -16.29
CA THR A 66 6.67 12.24 -16.21
C THR A 66 6.19 10.82 -16.40
N GLU A 67 6.43 10.26 -17.60
CA GLU A 67 6.38 8.82 -17.79
C GLU A 67 7.51 8.17 -16.97
N LEU A 68 7.15 7.29 -16.04
CA LEU A 68 8.13 6.56 -15.24
C LEU A 68 8.81 5.51 -16.11
N SER A 69 10.13 5.61 -16.24
CA SER A 69 10.91 4.52 -16.83
C SER A 69 10.79 3.26 -15.97
N ARG A 70 11.00 2.08 -16.58
CA ARG A 70 10.95 0.79 -15.87
C ARG A 70 11.84 0.77 -14.61
N ARG A 71 13.05 1.34 -14.69
CA ARG A 71 13.98 1.43 -13.55
C ARG A 71 13.45 2.35 -12.45
N GLN A 72 12.86 3.49 -12.82
CA GLN A 72 12.23 4.40 -11.86
C GLN A 72 11.01 3.77 -11.19
N ALA A 73 10.21 2.98 -11.92
CA ALA A 73 9.07 2.27 -11.33
C ALA A 73 9.51 1.26 -10.25
N PHE A 74 10.57 0.47 -10.49
CA PHE A 74 11.13 -0.42 -9.46
C PHE A 74 11.65 0.37 -8.25
N ALA A 75 12.43 1.42 -8.49
CA ALA A 75 12.96 2.26 -7.42
C ALA A 75 11.85 2.97 -6.63
N LEU A 76 10.80 3.41 -7.30
CA LEU A 76 9.62 4.01 -6.70
C LEU A 76 8.90 3.03 -5.79
N THR A 77 8.64 1.81 -6.24
CA THR A 77 7.96 0.81 -5.40
C THR A 77 8.73 0.57 -4.11
N THR A 78 10.04 0.30 -4.20
CA THR A 78 10.87 0.11 -3.00
C THR A 78 10.93 1.37 -2.12
N GLY A 79 11.11 2.55 -2.72
CA GLY A 79 11.15 3.81 -2.00
C GLY A 79 9.83 4.16 -1.30
N ALA A 80 8.70 3.86 -1.93
CA ALA A 80 7.37 4.06 -1.38
C ALA A 80 7.18 3.22 -0.11
N TRP A 81 7.39 1.90 -0.19
CA TRP A 81 7.26 1.01 0.97
C TRP A 81 8.24 1.36 2.09
N LEU A 82 9.48 1.70 1.74
CA LEU A 82 10.49 2.13 2.71
C LEU A 82 10.09 3.44 3.40
N SER A 83 9.69 4.46 2.64
CA SER A 83 9.33 5.78 3.19
C SER A 83 8.14 5.71 4.13
N VAL A 84 7.08 4.98 3.75
CA VAL A 84 5.88 4.79 4.57
C VAL A 84 6.24 3.98 5.83
N SER A 85 7.11 2.98 5.73
CA SER A 85 7.55 2.18 6.90
C SER A 85 8.40 2.98 7.89
N LEU A 86 9.31 3.82 7.40
CA LEU A 86 10.16 4.65 8.26
C LEU A 86 9.34 5.73 8.97
N VAL A 87 8.41 6.37 8.26
CA VAL A 87 7.50 7.36 8.84
C VAL A 87 6.53 6.70 9.81
N GLY A 88 6.00 5.53 9.46
CA GLY A 88 5.07 4.77 10.28
C GLY A 88 5.64 4.36 11.64
N ALA A 89 6.97 4.22 11.72
CA ALA A 89 7.69 3.91 12.95
C ALA A 89 7.81 5.10 13.90
N LEU A 90 7.70 6.35 13.44
CA LEU A 90 7.98 7.53 14.27
C LEU A 90 7.11 7.59 15.54
N PRO A 91 5.77 7.40 15.50
CA PRO A 91 4.98 7.41 16.72
C PRO A 91 5.38 6.29 17.70
N PHE A 92 5.77 5.11 17.20
CA PHE A 92 6.24 3.99 18.03
C PHE A 92 7.59 4.27 18.71
N VAL A 93 8.44 5.10 18.12
CA VAL A 93 9.72 5.50 18.74
C VAL A 93 9.50 6.46 19.91
N PHE A 94 8.55 7.38 19.77
CA PHE A 94 8.42 8.52 20.68
C PHE A 94 7.30 8.39 21.72
N TYR A 95 6.44 7.37 21.64
CA TYR A 95 5.41 7.14 22.67
C TYR A 95 6.01 6.53 23.95
N GLY A 96 5.31 6.68 25.08
CA GLY A 96 5.80 6.33 26.41
C GLY A 96 6.14 4.85 26.67
N GLY A 97 6.00 3.95 25.68
CA GLY A 97 6.22 2.51 25.80
C GLY A 97 7.68 2.03 25.73
N SER A 98 8.67 2.95 25.66
CA SER A 98 10.11 2.63 25.63
C SER A 98 10.50 1.54 24.63
N MET A 99 10.20 1.73 23.35
CA MET A 99 10.64 0.83 22.29
C MET A 99 12.04 1.16 21.80
N SER A 100 12.79 0.14 21.38
CA SER A 100 13.99 0.37 20.57
C SER A 100 13.59 0.83 19.15
N TRP A 101 14.51 1.48 18.45
CA TRP A 101 14.31 1.84 17.04
C TRP A 101 14.03 0.61 16.16
N ALA A 102 14.65 -0.52 16.47
CA ALA A 102 14.44 -1.76 15.73
C ALA A 102 13.02 -2.28 15.93
N ASP A 103 12.51 -2.25 17.16
CA ASP A 103 11.15 -2.68 17.50
C ASP A 103 10.08 -1.80 16.84
N ALA A 104 10.29 -0.47 16.85
CA ALA A 104 9.39 0.48 16.22
C ALA A 104 9.33 0.30 14.69
N ILE A 105 10.49 0.08 14.05
CA ILE A 105 10.54 -0.23 12.62
C ILE A 105 9.87 -1.58 12.34
N PHE A 106 10.11 -2.59 13.18
CA PHE A 106 9.47 -3.90 13.05
C PHE A 106 7.94 -3.81 13.12
N GLU A 107 7.39 -3.11 14.12
CA GLU A 107 5.94 -2.87 14.24
C GLU A 107 5.39 -2.16 13.00
N SER A 108 6.08 -1.10 12.55
CA SER A 108 5.60 -0.34 11.40
C SER A 108 5.62 -1.15 10.11
N VAL A 109 6.71 -1.89 9.85
CA VAL A 109 6.83 -2.75 8.67
C VAL A 109 5.74 -3.82 8.74
N SER A 110 5.62 -4.52 9.87
CA SER A 110 4.61 -5.56 10.08
C SER A 110 3.18 -5.07 9.85
N GLY A 111 2.86 -3.85 10.31
CA GLY A 111 1.57 -3.21 10.07
C GLY A 111 1.33 -2.91 8.59
N ILE A 112 2.27 -2.19 7.95
CA ILE A 112 2.13 -1.75 6.55
C ILE A 112 2.15 -2.92 5.56
N THR A 113 2.91 -3.98 5.82
CA THR A 113 2.91 -5.17 4.97
C THR A 113 1.78 -6.14 5.29
N THR A 114 0.86 -5.75 6.18
CA THR A 114 -0.26 -6.56 6.65
C THR A 114 0.14 -7.92 7.23
N THR A 115 1.34 -7.99 7.82
CA THR A 115 1.88 -9.22 8.42
C THR A 115 1.24 -9.49 9.77
N GLY A 116 0.98 -8.45 10.56
CA GLY A 116 0.25 -8.57 11.84
C GLY A 116 1.04 -9.19 12.99
N ALA A 117 2.36 -9.38 12.84
CA ALA A 117 3.25 -9.72 13.93
C ALA A 117 3.48 -8.51 14.85
N THR A 118 3.76 -8.75 16.14
CA THR A 118 3.99 -7.69 17.12
C THR A 118 5.06 -8.08 18.14
N VAL A 119 5.86 -7.10 18.54
CA VAL A 119 6.83 -7.13 19.64
C VAL A 119 6.30 -6.43 20.90
N ILE A 120 5.18 -5.72 20.81
CA ILE A 120 4.50 -5.12 21.97
C ILE A 120 3.94 -6.23 22.87
N SER A 121 4.41 -6.29 24.12
CA SER A 121 3.77 -7.09 25.17
C SER A 121 2.64 -6.30 25.85
N GLY A 122 1.53 -6.97 26.16
CA GLY A 122 0.42 -6.34 26.90
C GLY A 122 -0.36 -5.32 26.07
N LEU A 123 -0.74 -5.69 24.85
CA LEU A 123 -1.53 -4.86 23.92
C LEU A 123 -2.76 -4.23 24.57
N GLU A 124 -3.51 -4.98 25.37
CA GLU A 124 -4.78 -4.53 25.97
C GLU A 124 -4.64 -3.34 26.91
N ALA A 125 -3.43 -3.08 27.42
CA ALA A 125 -3.14 -1.97 28.31
C ALA A 125 -2.51 -0.77 27.60
N GLN A 126 -2.34 -0.84 26.27
CA GLN A 126 -1.71 0.24 25.51
C GLN A 126 -2.66 1.43 25.28
N PRO A 127 -2.10 2.63 25.08
CA PRO A 127 -2.84 3.80 24.63
C PRO A 127 -3.75 3.51 23.42
N PRO A 128 -4.98 4.03 23.39
CA PRO A 128 -5.89 3.81 22.27
C PRO A 128 -5.36 4.39 20.96
N GLY A 129 -4.58 5.48 20.98
CA GLY A 129 -3.91 6.00 19.79
C GLY A 129 -2.89 5.03 19.20
N ILE A 130 -2.11 4.34 20.03
CA ILE A 130 -1.15 3.32 19.55
C ILE A 130 -1.87 2.10 18.98
N LEU A 131 -2.95 1.65 19.63
CA LEU A 131 -3.79 0.57 19.11
C LEU A 131 -4.41 0.95 17.77
N LEU A 132 -4.98 2.15 17.68
CA LEU A 132 -5.58 2.65 16.45
C LEU A 132 -4.53 2.82 15.35
N TRP A 133 -3.33 3.31 15.68
CA TRP A 133 -2.26 3.48 14.70
C TRP A 133 -1.85 2.17 14.05
N ARG A 134 -1.77 1.08 14.82
CA ARG A 134 -1.51 -0.26 14.27
C ARG A 134 -2.59 -0.70 13.27
N HIS A 135 -3.86 -0.44 13.59
CA HIS A 135 -4.96 -0.73 12.67
C HIS A 135 -4.95 0.17 11.43
N VAL A 136 -4.59 1.45 11.57
CA VAL A 136 -4.45 2.38 10.45
C VAL A 136 -3.33 1.94 9.52
N LEU A 137 -2.17 1.52 10.04
CA LEU A 137 -1.06 1.00 9.24
C LEU A 137 -1.45 -0.26 8.45
N GLN A 138 -2.16 -1.20 9.09
CA GLN A 138 -2.74 -2.37 8.43
C GLN A 138 -3.72 -2.00 7.33
N TRP A 139 -4.59 -1.02 7.59
CA TRP A 139 -5.57 -0.57 6.62
C TRP A 139 -4.91 0.09 5.40
N ILE A 140 -3.96 1.01 5.62
CA ILE A 140 -3.17 1.64 4.55
C ILE A 140 -2.41 0.59 3.75
N GLY A 141 -1.76 -0.36 4.43
CA GLY A 141 -1.07 -1.49 3.82
C GLY A 141 -1.96 -2.35 2.94
N GLY A 142 -3.12 -2.74 3.45
CA GLY A 142 -4.10 -3.55 2.74
C GLY A 142 -4.62 -2.86 1.49
N VAL A 143 -4.97 -1.56 1.58
CA VAL A 143 -5.33 -0.76 0.40
C VAL A 143 -4.19 -0.73 -0.61
N GLY A 144 -2.94 -0.54 -0.16
CA GLY A 144 -1.75 -0.55 -1.01
C GLY A 144 -1.59 -1.85 -1.79
N VAL A 145 -1.68 -3.00 -1.13
CA VAL A 145 -1.56 -4.32 -1.78
C VAL A 145 -2.72 -4.58 -2.74
N ILE A 146 -3.96 -4.22 -2.38
CA ILE A 146 -5.14 -4.38 -3.26
C ILE A 146 -4.97 -3.54 -4.54
N LEU A 147 -4.54 -2.28 -4.42
CA LEU A 147 -4.29 -1.42 -5.59
C LEU A 147 -3.20 -2.01 -6.48
N MET A 148 -2.11 -2.52 -5.89
CA MET A 148 -1.06 -3.19 -6.65
C MET A 148 -1.59 -4.43 -7.38
N ALA A 149 -2.44 -5.24 -6.74
CA ALA A 149 -3.07 -6.39 -7.36
C ALA A 149 -3.94 -5.99 -8.55
N ILE A 150 -4.80 -4.96 -8.40
CA ILE A 150 -5.66 -4.46 -9.49
C ILE A 150 -4.83 -3.94 -10.67
N ILE A 151 -3.74 -3.21 -10.41
CA ILE A 151 -2.82 -2.73 -11.44
C ILE A 151 -2.08 -3.91 -12.11
N MET A 152 -1.84 -5.00 -11.39
CA MET A 152 -1.19 -6.21 -11.92
C MET A 152 -2.13 -7.14 -12.71
N LEU A 153 -3.44 -7.14 -12.43
CA LEU A 153 -4.43 -8.01 -13.10
C LEU A 153 -4.35 -7.97 -14.66
N PRO A 154 -4.19 -6.80 -15.32
CA PRO A 154 -4.04 -6.73 -16.77
C PRO A 154 -2.83 -7.51 -17.31
N PHE A 155 -1.75 -7.58 -16.54
CA PHE A 155 -0.51 -8.25 -16.94
C PHE A 155 -0.57 -9.77 -16.74
N LEU A 156 -1.43 -10.25 -15.84
CA LEU A 156 -1.65 -11.68 -15.59
C LEU A 156 -2.56 -12.35 -16.63
N GLY A 157 -3.09 -11.60 -17.61
CA GLY A 157 -3.94 -12.14 -18.68
C GLY A 157 -5.32 -12.61 -18.21
N VAL A 158 -5.69 -12.33 -16.96
CA VAL A 158 -6.97 -12.74 -16.34
C VAL A 158 -8.13 -11.80 -16.76
N GLY A 159 -7.86 -10.80 -17.60
CA GLY A 159 -8.83 -9.87 -18.21
C GLY A 159 -9.43 -10.30 -19.57
N GLY A 160 -9.52 -11.59 -19.86
CA GLY A 160 -10.60 -12.19 -20.68
C GLY A 160 -10.79 -11.91 -22.18
N CYS A 161 -10.10 -11.00 -22.89
CA CYS A 161 -10.52 -10.69 -24.29
C CYS A 161 -9.47 -10.34 -25.37
N SER A 162 -8.18 -10.55 -25.14
CA SER A 162 -7.17 -10.29 -26.20
C SER A 162 -6.92 -11.49 -27.14
N PHE A 163 -7.37 -12.70 -26.78
CA PHE A 163 -7.09 -13.92 -27.56
C PHE A 163 -8.21 -14.33 -28.54
N LEU A 164 -9.47 -13.95 -28.29
CA LEU A 164 -10.60 -14.38 -29.13
C LEU A 164 -10.86 -13.48 -30.35
N LYS A 165 -10.55 -12.18 -30.27
CA LYS A 165 -10.83 -11.23 -31.37
C LYS A 165 -9.74 -11.18 -32.45
N GLN A 166 -8.52 -11.62 -32.16
CA GLN A 166 -7.45 -11.64 -33.17
C GLN A 166 -7.43 -12.93 -34.02
N LYS A 167 -8.18 -13.98 -33.64
CA LYS A 167 -8.07 -15.30 -34.28
C LYS A 167 -9.14 -15.61 -35.35
N ILE A 168 -10.14 -14.75 -35.55
CA ILE A 168 -11.18 -15.00 -36.57
C ILE A 168 -11.23 -13.82 -37.55
N PRO A 169 -10.51 -13.92 -38.68
CA PRO A 169 -10.79 -13.10 -39.85
C PRO A 169 -12.22 -13.36 -40.33
N ASN A 170 -12.86 -12.32 -40.85
CA ASN A 170 -14.29 -12.25 -41.23
C ASN A 170 -14.68 -13.11 -42.45
N ASP A 171 -13.92 -14.17 -42.75
CA ASP A 171 -14.06 -15.02 -43.93
C ASP A 171 -14.38 -16.50 -43.60
N ARG A 172 -14.38 -16.91 -42.32
CA ARG A 172 -14.75 -18.27 -41.88
C ARG A 172 -15.95 -18.37 -40.92
N ALA A 173 -16.74 -17.32 -40.80
CA ALA A 173 -17.97 -17.34 -39.99
C ALA A 173 -19.02 -18.36 -40.49
N ALA A 174 -18.81 -19.00 -41.65
CA ALA A 174 -19.79 -19.86 -42.30
C ALA A 174 -19.71 -21.36 -41.99
N SER A 175 -18.81 -21.87 -41.12
CA SER A 175 -18.77 -23.33 -40.86
C SER A 175 -18.50 -23.80 -39.44
N PHE A 176 -18.53 -22.93 -38.43
CA PHE A 176 -18.42 -23.40 -37.05
C PHE A 176 -19.77 -23.96 -36.55
N ARG A 177 -20.02 -25.25 -36.78
CA ARG A 177 -21.05 -26.00 -36.05
C ARG A 177 -20.59 -26.11 -34.59
N ALA A 178 -21.35 -25.52 -33.68
CA ALA A 178 -21.19 -25.76 -32.26
C ALA A 178 -21.27 -27.29 -31.98
N PRO A 179 -20.39 -27.86 -31.15
CA PRO A 179 -20.51 -29.24 -30.71
C PRO A 179 -21.87 -29.42 -30.02
N ASP A 180 -22.60 -30.48 -30.35
CA ASP A 180 -23.90 -30.73 -29.72
C ASP A 180 -23.73 -30.97 -28.21
N SER A 181 -24.76 -30.62 -27.44
CA SER A 181 -24.75 -30.67 -25.98
C SER A 181 -24.83 -32.11 -25.42
N SER A 182 -24.66 -33.14 -26.25
CA SER A 182 -24.78 -34.54 -25.84
C SER A 182 -23.67 -34.99 -24.89
N TRP A 183 -22.51 -34.31 -24.90
CA TRP A 183 -21.39 -34.61 -24.02
C TRP A 183 -21.63 -34.24 -22.54
N PHE A 184 -22.63 -33.39 -22.24
CA PHE A 184 -23.04 -33.12 -20.85
C PHE A 184 -23.81 -34.30 -20.22
N ILE A 185 -24.35 -35.22 -21.02
CA ILE A 185 -25.21 -36.32 -20.56
C ILE A 185 -24.38 -37.56 -20.18
N SER A 186 -23.09 -37.64 -20.55
CA SER A 186 -22.26 -38.84 -20.35
C SER A 186 -21.39 -38.85 -19.09
N VAL A 187 -21.49 -37.85 -18.20
CA VAL A 187 -20.77 -37.87 -16.92
C VAL A 187 -21.52 -38.80 -15.95
N PRO A 188 -20.93 -39.93 -15.52
CA PRO A 188 -21.58 -40.81 -14.56
C PRO A 188 -21.56 -40.13 -13.19
N PHE A 189 -22.68 -39.48 -12.86
CA PHE A 189 -22.95 -38.94 -11.54
C PHE A 189 -23.11 -40.12 -10.57
N ILE A 190 -22.14 -40.29 -9.67
CA ILE A 190 -22.24 -41.19 -8.52
C ILE A 190 -23.46 -40.74 -7.70
N ARG A 191 -24.53 -41.54 -7.73
CA ARG A 191 -25.68 -41.43 -6.82
C ARG A 191 -25.31 -42.01 -5.45
N PRO A 192 -25.93 -41.51 -4.36
CA PRO A 192 -25.45 -41.65 -2.98
C PRO A 192 -25.37 -43.08 -2.45
#